data_AF-A0A8S0RDI3-F1
#
_entry.id   AF-A0A8S0RDI3-F1
#
_cell.length_a   1.000
_cell.length_b   1.000
_cell.length_c   1.000
_cell.angle_alpha   90.00
_cell.angle_beta   90.00
_cell.angle_gamma   90.00
#
_symmetry.space_group_name_H-M   'P 1'
#
loop_
_entity.id
_entity.type
_entity.pdbx_description
1 polymer ?
#
loop_
_entity_poly.entity_id
_entity_poly.type
_entity_poly.pdbx_seq_one_letter_code
_entity_poly.pdbx_strand_id
1 'polypeptide(L)'
;MASNLNPNWAQLLETLKSNGSNKHFSKHSQRSDGATEKTVLGKRKERSNDNSEAVKPNPLVPTSSDCSLTDVVAMDCEMVGVSSLGNKSALGRVALVNKWGNVIYDEYVRPLDHVVDFRTKISGIRPRDLRKAKNFNVVQKKVAELIKGRILVGHALHNDLKALLLSHLKKDIRDTSEYTPFL
;
A
#
# COMPACT_ATOMS: atom_id res chain seq x y z
N MET A 1 -33.62 10.38 -16.61
CA MET A 1 -32.42 11.06 -17.14
C MET A 1 -31.24 10.13 -16.94
N ALA A 2 -30.67 9.59 -18.01
CA ALA A 2 -29.61 8.59 -17.94
C ALA A 2 -28.31 9.24 -17.43
N SER A 3 -27.74 8.70 -16.36
CA SER A 3 -26.43 9.07 -15.85
C SER A 3 -25.36 8.59 -16.82
N ASN A 4 -24.60 9.52 -17.40
CA ASN A 4 -23.44 9.19 -18.23
C ASN A 4 -22.43 8.40 -17.38
N LEU A 5 -22.35 7.09 -17.62
CA LEU A 5 -21.31 6.24 -17.06
C LEU A 5 -19.94 6.72 -17.58
N ASN A 6 -18.96 6.73 -16.68
CA ASN A 6 -17.57 6.99 -17.02
C ASN A 6 -17.13 6.07 -18.18
N PRO A 7 -16.55 6.62 -19.27
CA PRO A 7 -16.16 5.83 -20.45
C PRO A 7 -15.20 4.69 -20.14
N ASN A 8 -14.36 4.83 -19.11
CA ASN A 8 -13.45 3.75 -18.67
C ASN A 8 -14.22 2.53 -18.11
N TRP A 9 -15.39 2.75 -17.51
CA TRP A 9 -16.26 1.67 -17.00
C TRP A 9 -16.97 0.91 -18.11
N ALA A 10 -17.35 1.58 -19.18
CA ALA A 10 -17.90 0.90 -20.36
C ALA A 10 -16.85 -0.05 -20.98
N GLN A 11 -15.60 0.43 -21.11
CA GLN A 11 -14.49 -0.35 -21.66
C GLN A 11 -14.13 -1.58 -20.82
N LEU A 12 -14.13 -1.45 -19.48
CA LEU A 12 -13.87 -2.58 -18.59
C LEU A 12 -14.96 -3.66 -18.70
N LEU A 13 -16.24 -3.26 -18.76
CA LEU A 13 -17.35 -4.19 -18.91
C LEU A 13 -17.30 -4.96 -20.22
N GLU A 14 -16.86 -4.33 -21.30
CA GLU A 14 -16.69 -4.98 -22.61
C GLU A 14 -15.56 -6.01 -22.58
N THR A 15 -14.46 -5.69 -21.90
CA THR A 15 -13.31 -6.60 -21.69
C THR A 15 -13.67 -7.80 -20.82
N LEU A 16 -14.57 -7.63 -19.85
CA LEU A 16 -15.04 -8.74 -19.00
C LEU A 16 -16.00 -9.68 -19.74
N LYS A 17 -16.80 -9.14 -20.68
CA LYS A 17 -17.71 -9.96 -21.51
C LYS A 17 -16.94 -10.79 -22.54
N SER A 18 -15.87 -10.27 -23.11
CA SER A 18 -15.05 -10.99 -24.11
C SER A 18 -14.28 -12.17 -23.53
N ASN A 19 -13.99 -12.17 -22.22
CA ASN A 19 -13.27 -13.24 -21.53
C ASN A 19 -14.18 -14.27 -20.83
N GLY A 20 -15.51 -14.17 -21.01
CA GLY A 20 -16.51 -14.94 -20.26
C GLY A 20 -17.11 -16.17 -20.95
N SER A 21 -16.51 -16.71 -22.01
CA SER A 21 -17.12 -17.80 -22.80
C SER A 21 -16.16 -18.96 -23.09
N ASN A 22 -15.96 -19.83 -22.09
CA ASN A 22 -16.07 -21.30 -22.20
C ASN A 22 -15.26 -22.01 -21.10
N LYS A 23 -15.96 -22.66 -20.16
CA LYS A 23 -15.91 -24.13 -20.03
C LYS A 23 -17.05 -24.61 -19.13
N HIS A 24 -17.92 -25.39 -19.76
CA HIS A 24 -19.04 -26.11 -19.17
C HIS A 24 -18.58 -27.07 -18.07
N PHE A 25 -19.35 -27.09 -16.98
CA PHE A 25 -19.45 -28.20 -16.05
C PHE A 25 -19.86 -29.47 -16.80
N SER A 26 -19.16 -30.59 -16.57
CA SER A 26 -19.77 -31.92 -16.70
C SER A 26 -19.50 -32.70 -15.42
N LYS A 27 -20.58 -33.24 -14.87
CA LYS A 27 -20.63 -34.03 -13.64
C LYS A 27 -20.95 -35.45 -14.11
N HIS A 28 -20.03 -36.39 -13.95
CA HIS A 28 -20.41 -37.80 -13.87
C HIS A 28 -19.47 -38.56 -12.94
N SER A 29 -20.10 -39.18 -11.95
CA SER A 29 -19.56 -40.13 -10.98
C SER A 29 -19.57 -41.53 -11.58
N GLN A 30 -18.52 -42.32 -11.35
CA GLN A 30 -18.54 -43.70 -10.80
C GLN A 30 -17.12 -44.33 -10.88
N ARG A 31 -16.80 -45.10 -9.83
CA ARG A 31 -15.54 -45.69 -9.33
C ARG A 31 -14.72 -46.60 -10.28
N SER A 32 -13.39 -46.67 -10.09
CA SER A 32 -12.64 -47.84 -9.55
C SER A 32 -11.11 -47.72 -9.74
N ASP A 33 -10.38 -48.51 -8.96
CA ASP A 33 -8.95 -48.44 -8.58
C ASP A 33 -7.90 -48.58 -9.69
N GLY A 34 -6.67 -48.08 -9.42
CA GLY A 34 -5.45 -48.51 -10.13
C GLY A 34 -4.39 -47.42 -10.32
N ALA A 35 -3.20 -47.65 -9.77
CA ALA A 35 -2.01 -46.80 -9.87
C ALA A 35 -1.55 -46.51 -11.31
N THR A 36 -0.91 -45.34 -11.54
CA THR A 36 0.39 -45.14 -12.22
C THR A 36 0.59 -43.65 -12.52
N GLU A 37 1.76 -43.13 -12.16
CA GLU A 37 2.27 -41.79 -12.48
C GLU A 37 2.28 -41.49 -13.98
N LYS A 38 1.79 -40.31 -14.40
CA LYS A 38 2.23 -39.64 -15.63
C LYS A 38 2.23 -38.12 -15.44
N THR A 39 3.44 -37.56 -15.43
CA THR A 39 3.74 -36.15 -15.60
C THR A 39 3.23 -35.65 -16.96
N VAL A 40 2.33 -34.67 -16.96
CA VAL A 40 1.94 -33.93 -18.17
C VAL A 40 2.19 -32.44 -17.93
N LEU A 41 3.47 -32.08 -17.95
CA LEU A 41 3.92 -30.70 -18.13
C LEU A 41 3.56 -30.27 -19.55
N GLY A 42 2.52 -29.44 -19.67
CA GLY A 42 2.19 -28.76 -20.93
C GLY A 42 3.37 -27.89 -21.37
N LYS A 43 3.88 -28.12 -22.58
CA LYS A 43 4.93 -27.31 -23.20
C LYS A 43 4.47 -25.84 -23.26
N ARG A 44 5.11 -25.00 -22.45
CA ARG A 44 4.99 -23.54 -22.52
C ARG A 44 5.58 -23.08 -23.85
N LYS A 45 4.71 -22.59 -24.74
CA LYS A 45 5.11 -21.87 -25.96
C LYS A 45 5.83 -20.59 -25.51
N GLU A 46 7.16 -20.57 -25.62
CA GLU A 46 7.92 -19.34 -25.45
C GLU A 46 7.53 -18.37 -26.56
N ARG A 47 7.09 -17.17 -26.17
CA ARG A 47 6.93 -16.04 -27.08
C ARG A 47 8.26 -15.32 -27.13
N SER A 48 8.94 -15.36 -28.26
CA SER A 48 10.02 -14.44 -28.60
C SER A 48 9.46 -13.03 -28.62
N ASN A 49 9.93 -12.18 -27.71
CA ASN A 49 9.66 -10.74 -27.74
C ASN A 49 10.97 -10.03 -28.07
N ASP A 50 11.32 -10.05 -29.34
CA ASP A 50 12.20 -9.02 -29.92
C ASP A 50 11.31 -7.78 -30.12
N ASN A 51 11.23 -6.94 -29.09
CA ASN A 51 10.81 -5.56 -29.26
C ASN A 51 11.49 -4.72 -28.17
N SER A 52 12.63 -4.14 -28.52
CA SER A 52 13.41 -3.22 -27.71
C SER A 52 12.76 -1.84 -27.68
N GLU A 53 11.56 -1.74 -27.12
CA GLU A 53 11.09 -0.47 -26.57
C GLU A 53 11.61 -0.41 -25.13
N ALA A 54 12.43 0.59 -24.82
CA ALA A 54 12.96 0.80 -23.48
C ALA A 54 11.81 0.81 -22.46
N VAL A 55 11.71 -0.26 -21.66
CA VAL A 55 10.70 -0.40 -20.62
C VAL A 55 10.87 0.79 -19.68
N LYS A 56 9.93 1.75 -19.74
CA LYS A 56 9.92 2.85 -18.77
C LYS A 56 9.80 2.19 -17.39
N PRO A 57 10.78 2.39 -16.49
CA PRO A 57 10.76 1.75 -15.19
C PRO A 57 9.47 2.16 -14.47
N ASN A 58 8.75 1.18 -13.94
CA ASN A 58 7.56 1.44 -13.14
C ASN A 58 8.01 2.22 -11.88
N PRO A 59 7.52 3.45 -11.65
CA PRO A 59 7.96 4.29 -10.54
C PRO A 59 7.65 3.70 -9.16
N LEU A 60 6.78 2.69 -9.08
CA LEU A 60 6.41 2.01 -7.84
C LEU A 60 7.34 0.84 -7.51
N VAL A 61 8.27 0.47 -8.40
CA VAL A 61 9.21 -0.63 -8.17
C VAL A 61 10.48 -0.06 -7.53
N PRO A 62 10.96 -0.66 -6.43
CA PRO A 62 12.22 -0.25 -5.85
C PRO A 62 13.37 -0.29 -6.87
N THR A 63 14.22 0.73 -6.84
CA THR A 63 15.35 0.88 -7.78
C THR A 63 16.58 0.08 -7.35
N SER A 64 16.55 -0.48 -6.14
CA SER A 64 17.58 -1.32 -5.55
C SER A 64 16.89 -2.34 -4.64
N SER A 65 17.55 -3.45 -4.32
CA SER A 65 17.11 -4.39 -3.27
C SER A 65 17.66 -4.03 -1.87
N ASP A 66 18.41 -2.94 -1.74
CA ASP A 66 18.98 -2.51 -0.46
C ASP A 66 17.92 -1.84 0.44
N CYS A 67 17.63 -2.48 1.58
CA CYS A 67 16.73 -1.96 2.61
C CYS A 67 17.47 -1.16 3.70
N SER A 68 18.74 -0.79 3.48
CA SER A 68 19.48 0.07 4.39
C SER A 68 18.88 1.46 4.48
N LEU A 69 19.16 2.13 5.60
CA LEU A 69 18.66 3.47 5.87
C LEU A 69 19.47 4.51 5.08
N THR A 70 18.80 5.37 4.33
CA THR A 70 19.42 6.42 3.50
C THR A 70 19.38 7.80 4.17
N ASP A 71 19.96 8.80 3.51
CA ASP A 71 19.91 10.21 3.87
C ASP A 71 18.54 10.88 3.62
N VAL A 72 17.75 10.29 2.70
CA VAL A 72 16.36 10.66 2.40
C VAL A 72 15.43 9.53 2.81
N VAL A 73 14.33 9.85 3.49
CA VAL A 73 13.30 8.89 3.87
C VAL A 73 11.94 9.48 3.54
N ALA A 74 11.06 8.69 2.92
CA ALA A 74 9.66 9.07 2.75
C ALA A 74 8.80 8.39 3.83
N MET A 75 7.78 9.09 4.30
CA MET A 75 6.88 8.64 5.36
C MET A 75 5.44 8.94 5.00
N ASP A 76 4.56 8.03 5.39
CA ASP A 76 3.11 8.17 5.29
C ASP A 76 2.45 7.49 6.50
N CYS A 77 1.41 8.12 7.05
CA CYS A 77 0.64 7.60 8.17
C CYS A 77 -0.83 7.43 7.80
N GLU A 78 -1.40 6.35 8.30
CA GLU A 78 -2.84 6.14 8.26
C GLU A 78 -3.43 6.39 9.65
N MET A 79 -4.53 7.14 9.69
CA MET A 79 -5.15 7.59 10.94
C MET A 79 -6.53 6.98 11.17
N VAL A 80 -6.84 6.80 12.45
CA VAL A 80 -8.17 6.43 12.94
C VAL A 80 -8.79 7.60 13.72
N GLY A 81 -10.11 7.61 13.83
CA GLY A 81 -10.89 8.54 14.62
C GLY A 81 -10.96 8.13 16.09
N VAL A 82 -10.54 9.06 16.95
CA VAL A 82 -10.65 9.00 18.41
C VAL A 82 -11.45 10.21 18.90
N SER A 83 -11.66 10.32 20.22
CA SER A 83 -12.65 11.19 20.88
C SER A 83 -14.07 10.61 20.85
N SER A 84 -15.00 11.17 21.64
CA SER A 84 -16.40 10.75 21.65
C SER A 84 -17.10 10.89 20.29
N LEU A 85 -16.63 11.82 19.43
CA LEU A 85 -17.20 12.09 18.11
C LEU A 85 -16.36 11.53 16.95
N GLY A 86 -15.18 10.95 17.22
CA GLY A 86 -14.29 10.41 16.18
C GLY A 86 -13.61 11.47 15.30
N ASN A 87 -13.73 12.74 15.67
CA ASN A 87 -13.22 13.88 14.91
C ASN A 87 -11.72 14.14 15.12
N LYS A 88 -11.11 13.60 16.18
CA LYS A 88 -9.68 13.69 16.42
C LYS A 88 -8.97 12.54 15.71
N SER A 89 -8.02 12.85 14.84
CA SER A 89 -7.18 11.84 14.19
C SER A 89 -6.10 11.34 15.15
N ALA A 90 -5.90 10.03 15.22
CA ALA A 90 -4.77 9.40 15.91
C ALA A 90 -4.09 8.37 15.00
N LEU A 91 -2.79 8.15 15.22
CA LEU A 91 -1.99 7.24 14.41
C LEU A 91 -2.48 5.79 14.51
N GLY A 92 -2.76 5.16 13.38
CA GLY A 92 -3.15 3.75 13.29
C GLY A 92 -2.16 2.87 12.51
N ARG A 93 -1.40 3.43 11.56
CA ARG A 93 -0.27 2.78 10.88
C ARG A 93 0.74 3.83 10.44
N VAL A 94 2.01 3.46 10.40
CA VAL A 94 3.07 4.29 9.79
C VAL A 94 3.90 3.41 8.87
N ALA A 95 4.24 3.94 7.70
CA ALA A 95 5.18 3.32 6.78
C ALA A 95 6.30 4.32 6.45
N LEU A 96 7.54 3.82 6.40
CA LEU A 96 8.72 4.54 5.96
C LEU A 96 9.44 3.74 4.88
N VAL A 97 9.88 4.44 3.84
CA VAL A 97 10.70 3.88 2.77
C VAL A 97 11.99 4.68 2.61
N ASN A 98 13.05 4.00 2.19
CA ASN A 98 14.31 4.65 1.85
C ASN A 98 14.27 5.28 0.44
N LYS A 99 15.35 5.95 0.05
CA LYS A 99 15.48 6.65 -1.25
C LYS A 99 15.26 5.73 -2.46
N TRP A 100 15.50 4.43 -2.32
CA TRP A 100 15.31 3.47 -3.40
C TRP A 100 13.88 2.94 -3.49
N GLY A 101 13.01 3.27 -2.55
CA GLY A 101 11.62 2.79 -2.48
C GLY A 101 11.44 1.53 -1.64
N ASN A 102 12.47 1.07 -0.92
CA ASN A 102 12.36 -0.10 -0.06
C ASN A 102 11.78 0.27 1.31
N VAL A 103 10.86 -0.56 1.81
CA VAL A 103 10.27 -0.42 3.14
C VAL A 103 11.33 -0.67 4.20
N ILE A 104 11.55 0.32 5.06
CA ILE A 104 12.46 0.24 6.20
C ILE A 104 11.73 0.08 7.54
N TYR A 105 10.45 0.48 7.58
CA TYR A 105 9.61 0.35 8.75
C TYR A 105 8.13 0.43 8.33
N ASP A 106 7.31 -0.54 8.71
CA ASP A 106 5.88 -0.55 8.42
C ASP A 106 5.16 -1.28 9.55
N GLU A 107 4.39 -0.52 10.33
CA GLU A 107 3.79 -1.05 11.56
C GLU A 107 2.41 -0.48 11.81
N TYR A 108 1.49 -1.35 12.23
CA TYR A 108 0.24 -0.93 12.86
C TYR A 108 0.51 -0.47 14.29
N VAL A 109 -0.16 0.62 14.67
CA VAL A 109 0.06 1.31 15.93
C VAL A 109 -1.21 1.30 16.76
N ARG A 110 -1.09 0.95 18.04
CA ARG A 110 -2.18 1.09 19.00
C ARG A 110 -2.26 2.57 19.41
N PRO A 111 -3.34 3.29 19.09
CA PRO A 111 -3.50 4.67 19.50
C PRO A 111 -3.57 4.80 21.03
N LEU A 112 -3.22 5.98 21.55
CA LEU A 112 -3.30 6.28 22.99
C LEU A 112 -4.75 6.36 23.47
N ASP A 113 -5.62 6.92 22.64
CA ASP A 113 -7.04 7.10 22.92
C ASP A 113 -7.87 5.95 22.32
N HIS A 114 -9.06 5.69 22.88
CA HIS A 114 -9.98 4.68 22.35
C HIS A 114 -10.45 5.03 20.94
N VAL A 115 -10.36 4.05 20.03
CA VAL A 115 -10.79 4.17 18.64
C VAL A 115 -12.31 4.05 18.55
N VAL A 116 -12.96 5.10 18.03
CA VAL A 116 -14.41 5.09 17.79
C VAL A 116 -14.76 4.95 16.31
N ASP A 117 -13.85 5.34 15.41
CA ASP A 117 -14.00 5.17 13.97
C ASP A 117 -12.67 4.74 13.35
N PHE A 118 -12.64 3.61 12.67
CA PHE A 118 -11.43 3.11 12.00
C PHE A 118 -11.15 3.82 10.67
N ARG A 119 -12.15 4.51 10.11
CA ARG A 119 -12.07 5.18 8.80
C ARG A 119 -11.61 4.25 7.69
N THR A 120 -11.95 2.96 7.79
CA THR A 120 -11.41 1.87 6.96
C THR A 120 -11.54 2.11 5.46
N LYS A 121 -12.55 2.85 4.99
CA LYS A 121 -12.71 3.21 3.57
C LYS A 121 -11.58 4.08 3.04
N ILE A 122 -10.96 4.87 3.91
CA ILE A 122 -9.86 5.79 3.62
C ILE A 122 -8.55 5.16 4.08
N SER A 123 -8.46 4.76 5.36
CA SER A 123 -7.22 4.30 6.00
C SER A 123 -6.83 2.85 5.69
N GLY A 124 -7.78 2.05 5.23
CA GLY A 124 -7.62 0.60 5.11
C GLY A 124 -7.51 -0.17 6.44
N ILE A 125 -7.44 0.52 7.58
CA ILE A 125 -7.26 -0.09 8.91
C ILE A 125 -8.55 -0.75 9.36
N ARG A 126 -8.46 -2.00 9.81
CA ARG A 126 -9.56 -2.77 10.38
C ARG A 126 -9.31 -3.02 11.87
N PRO A 127 -10.37 -3.27 12.67
CA PRO A 127 -10.21 -3.62 14.08
C PRO A 127 -9.24 -4.78 14.33
N ARG A 128 -9.21 -5.75 13.43
CA ARG A 128 -8.33 -6.92 13.52
C ARG A 128 -6.84 -6.59 13.42
N ASP A 129 -6.49 -5.51 12.71
CA ASP A 129 -5.11 -5.10 12.47
C ASP A 129 -4.51 -4.50 13.76
N LEU A 130 -5.33 -3.80 14.55
CA LEU A 130 -4.91 -3.20 15.82
C LEU A 130 -4.82 -4.19 17.01
N ARG A 131 -5.26 -5.44 16.84
CA ARG A 131 -5.18 -6.45 17.92
C ARG A 131 -3.74 -6.75 18.33
N LYS A 132 -2.82 -6.82 17.35
CA LYS A 132 -1.39 -7.08 17.55
C LYS A 132 -0.52 -5.86 17.27
N ALA A 133 -1.11 -4.67 17.17
CA ALA A 133 -0.39 -3.44 16.91
C ALA A 133 0.61 -3.11 18.02
N LYS A 134 1.71 -2.46 17.64
CA LYS A 134 2.75 -2.00 18.55
C LYS A 134 2.25 -0.81 19.36
N ASN A 135 2.77 -0.67 20.58
CA ASN A 135 2.43 0.47 21.43
C ASN A 135 2.96 1.77 20.82
N PHE A 136 2.14 2.82 20.84
CA PHE A 136 2.47 4.14 20.28
C PHE A 136 3.88 4.63 20.64
N ASN A 137 4.24 4.61 21.93
CA ASN A 137 5.53 5.12 22.42
C ASN A 137 6.74 4.37 21.82
N VAL A 138 6.60 3.08 21.51
CA VAL A 138 7.69 2.29 20.89
C VAL A 138 7.86 2.70 19.43
N VAL A 139 6.74 2.81 18.72
CA VAL A 139 6.72 3.22 17.31
C VAL A 139 7.22 4.66 17.18
N GLN A 140 6.71 5.58 18.00
CA GLN A 140 7.12 6.98 18.02
C GLN A 140 8.63 7.14 18.19
N LYS A 141 9.22 6.48 19.20
CA LYS A 141 10.67 6.50 19.41
C LYS A 141 11.42 5.95 18.20
N LYS A 142 10.96 4.84 17.63
CA LYS A 142 11.61 4.23 16.48
C LYS A 142 11.55 5.12 15.25
N VAL A 143 10.39 5.72 14.97
CA VAL A 143 10.23 6.67 13.86
C VAL A 143 11.11 7.90 14.07
N ALA A 144 11.14 8.46 15.28
CA ALA A 144 12.00 9.59 15.62
C ALA A 144 13.48 9.30 15.36
N GLU A 145 13.97 8.10 15.72
CA GLU A 145 15.33 7.65 15.42
C GLU A 145 15.58 7.53 13.91
N LEU A 146 14.64 6.94 13.18
CA LEU A 146 14.76 6.70 11.75
C LEU A 146 14.84 8.02 10.97
N ILE A 147 14.03 9.02 11.31
CA ILE A 147 13.98 10.30 10.58
C ILE A 147 15.03 11.32 11.05
N LYS A 148 15.68 11.10 12.20
CA LYS A 148 16.63 12.06 12.78
C LYS A 148 17.80 12.35 11.84
N GLY A 149 18.00 13.64 11.54
CA GLY A 149 19.12 14.11 10.70
C GLY A 149 18.99 13.77 9.22
N ARG A 150 17.77 13.49 8.73
CA ARG A 150 17.49 13.10 7.34
C ARG A 150 16.49 14.03 6.67
N ILE A 151 16.49 14.01 5.35
CA ILE A 151 15.45 14.67 4.56
C ILE A 151 14.19 13.80 4.64
N LEU A 152 13.09 14.39 5.10
CA LEU A 152 11.79 13.74 5.22
C LEU A 152 10.91 14.16 4.04
N VAL A 153 10.40 13.19 3.29
CA VAL A 153 9.54 13.39 2.13
C VAL A 153 8.15 12.82 2.41
N GLY A 154 7.10 13.47 1.92
CA GLY A 154 5.73 12.98 2.07
C GLY A 154 4.70 13.92 1.45
N HIS A 155 3.43 13.74 1.83
CA HIS A 155 2.33 14.57 1.37
C HIS A 155 1.50 15.07 2.56
N ALA A 156 1.42 16.38 2.75
CA ALA A 156 0.79 17.02 3.89
C ALA A 156 1.35 16.52 5.25
N LEU A 157 2.67 16.40 5.35
CA LEU A 157 3.45 15.82 6.46
C LEU A 157 3.16 16.43 7.83
N HIS A 158 2.60 17.66 7.86
CA HIS A 158 2.11 18.25 9.10
C HIS A 158 1.11 17.34 9.83
N ASN A 159 0.24 16.66 9.09
CA ASN A 159 -0.77 15.76 9.67
C ASN A 159 -0.14 14.53 10.30
N ASP A 160 0.83 13.91 9.62
CA ASP A 160 1.58 12.74 10.07
C ASP A 160 2.41 13.05 11.31
N LEU A 161 3.21 14.13 11.26
CA LEU A 161 4.04 14.56 12.38
C LEU A 161 3.18 14.90 13.60
N LYS A 162 2.01 15.53 13.39
CA LYS A 162 1.04 15.79 14.46
C LYS A 162 0.48 14.49 15.04
N ALA A 163 0.14 13.49 14.22
CA ALA A 163 -0.36 12.20 14.69
C ALA A 163 0.71 11.41 15.47
N LEU A 164 1.99 11.56 15.09
CA LEU A 164 3.15 10.99 15.77
C LEU A 164 3.60 11.80 17.00
N LEU A 165 3.06 13.01 17.22
CA LEU A 165 3.52 13.96 18.23
C LEU A 165 5.04 14.25 18.09
N LEU A 166 5.51 14.38 16.85
CA LEU A 166 6.88 14.68 16.49
C LEU A 166 6.96 16.01 15.74
N SER A 167 8.17 16.55 15.64
CA SER A 167 8.51 17.68 14.78
C SER A 167 9.76 17.34 13.97
N HIS A 168 9.94 18.03 12.85
CA HIS A 168 11.12 17.91 12.01
C HIS A 168 11.61 19.28 11.57
N LEU A 169 12.89 19.41 11.24
CA LEU A 169 13.47 20.68 10.81
C LEU A 169 12.86 21.09 9.47
N LYS A 170 12.31 22.31 9.39
CA LYS A 170 11.62 22.81 8.18
C LYS A 170 12.50 22.72 6.92
N LYS A 171 13.81 22.98 7.06
CA LYS A 171 14.77 22.90 5.95
C LYS A 171 14.95 21.48 5.38
N ASP A 172 14.62 20.46 6.17
CA ASP A 172 14.77 19.05 5.84
C ASP A 172 13.43 18.38 5.49
N ILE A 173 12.33 19.14 5.41
CA ILE A 173 11.02 18.66 4.94
C ILE A 173 10.89 18.91 3.43
N ARG A 174 10.42 17.91 2.70
CA ARG A 174 10.00 18.01 1.29
C ARG A 174 8.57 17.53 1.19
N ASP A 175 7.63 18.47 1.35
CA ASP A 175 6.21 18.20 1.30
C ASP A 175 5.69 18.38 -0.13
N THR A 176 5.15 17.32 -0.70
CA THR A 176 4.59 17.33 -2.05
C THR A 176 3.29 18.14 -2.15
N SER A 177 2.55 18.36 -1.06
CA SER A 177 1.36 19.22 -1.07
C SER A 177 1.69 20.71 -1.14
N GLU A 178 2.94 21.09 -0.87
CA GLU A 178 3.43 22.47 -0.95
C GLU A 178 4.27 22.71 -2.22
N TYR A 179 4.53 21.67 -3.02
CA TYR A 179 5.40 21.77 -4.19
C TYR A 179 4.63 22.28 -5.41
N THR A 180 4.92 23.53 -5.82
CA THR A 180 4.18 24.25 -6.88
C THR A 180 3.98 23.45 -8.18
N PRO A 181 4.96 22.71 -8.71
CA PRO A 181 4.75 21.90 -9.91
C PRO A 181 3.69 20.79 -9.81
N PHE A 182 3.21 20.46 -8.61
CA PHE A 182 2.14 19.47 -8.39
C PHE A 182 0.78 20.10 -8.02
N LEU A 183 0.69 21.43 -7.94
CA LEU A 183 -0.52 22.20 -7.67
C LEU A 183 -1.18 22.69 -8.96
#